data_AF-A0AAD5VWC9-F1
#
_entry.id   AF-A0AAD5VWC9-F1
#
_cell.length_a   1.000
_cell.length_b   1.000
_cell.length_c   1.000
_cell.angle_alpha   90.00
_cell.angle_beta   90.00
_cell.angle_gamma   90.00
#
_symmetry.space_group_name_H-M   'P 1'
#
loop_
_entity.id
_entity.type
_entity.pdbx_description
1 polymer ?
#
loop_
_entity_poly.entity_id
_entity_poly.type
_entity_poly.pdbx_seq_one_letter_code
_entity_poly.pdbx_strand_id
1 'polypeptide(L)'
;MQSDPFAFYTAFQVLQQNNIPYENFLRRSFEETSIASSPEVENLVKGIENVLDLFLFNKRTQPAVESWIRGRFTEKLKLQLADASRVGGGFHFTAKDVTAEKLKETTIQKLENGIKDKAPDVWHLVGELLKSDPEVIRRRHKAREEREKTRKRGKGQRKRKKRGNIAEGDDELRVLDIVDSDEDEPEDVEEQLEERWRTQIRMACGVPDQARKFIAQIGLSVSVSTINLMVKNLSAEAAAEIRRLGSTFLVSYGYDNWDFLLRHSTPTWETTRKDDLEHLSTGAIFPMVHGPSLADLDYSDFLWNLQKNPPPPATIADIAAQMPPEIPNENGLRPREQFIVWKFLFDLVNYGPTYFSQFKAQLGEPEEFECIPVIKSHE
;
A
#
# COMPACT_ATOMS: atom_id res chain seq x y z
N MET A 1 9.32 -59.62 -2.46
CA MET A 1 8.93 -60.54 -3.56
C MET A 1 9.72 -60.14 -4.79
N GLN A 2 10.54 -61.03 -5.35
CA GLN A 2 11.14 -60.78 -6.67
C GLN A 2 10.01 -60.86 -7.70
N SER A 3 9.71 -59.74 -8.38
CA SER A 3 8.70 -59.71 -9.43
C SER A 3 9.22 -60.54 -10.60
N ASP A 4 8.48 -61.58 -10.98
CA ASP A 4 8.79 -62.38 -12.17
C ASP A 4 8.71 -61.49 -13.43
N PRO A 5 9.82 -61.23 -14.13
CA PRO A 5 9.82 -60.41 -15.34
C PRO A 5 8.95 -61.01 -16.46
N PHE A 6 8.66 -62.32 -16.42
CA PHE A 6 7.78 -62.96 -17.39
C PHE A 6 6.32 -62.55 -17.21
N ALA A 7 5.86 -62.26 -15.99
CA ALA A 7 4.47 -61.87 -15.73
C ALA A 7 4.08 -60.57 -16.48
N PHE A 8 4.98 -59.59 -16.51
CA PHE A 8 4.78 -58.35 -17.27
C PHE A 8 4.71 -58.62 -18.77
N TYR A 9 5.61 -59.46 -19.30
CA TYR A 9 5.61 -59.81 -20.72
C TYR A 9 4.36 -60.60 -21.13
N THR A 10 3.90 -61.54 -20.30
CA THR A 10 2.66 -62.29 -20.53
C THR A 10 1.45 -61.37 -20.54
N ALA A 11 1.34 -60.44 -19.59
CA ALA A 11 0.27 -59.44 -19.60
C ALA A 11 0.29 -58.61 -20.89
N PHE A 12 1.49 -58.25 -21.37
CA PHE A 12 1.65 -57.52 -22.63
C PHE A 12 1.20 -58.34 -23.85
N GLN A 13 1.60 -59.61 -23.93
CA GLN A 13 1.18 -60.52 -25.00
C GLN A 13 -0.33 -60.73 -25.03
N VAL A 14 -0.97 -60.88 -23.87
CA VAL A 14 -2.43 -61.07 -23.77
C VAL A 14 -3.16 -59.84 -24.32
N LEU A 15 -2.74 -58.62 -23.97
CA LEU A 15 -3.34 -57.39 -24.52
C LEU A 15 -3.20 -57.34 -26.04
N GLN A 16 -2.02 -57.69 -26.56
CA GLN A 16 -1.74 -57.70 -28.00
C GLN A 16 -2.55 -58.77 -28.74
N GLN A 17 -2.67 -59.99 -28.20
CA GLN A 17 -3.46 -61.09 -28.77
C GLN A 17 -4.95 -60.75 -28.87
N ASN A 18 -5.46 -59.96 -27.92
CA ASN A 18 -6.84 -59.49 -27.91
C ASN A 18 -7.04 -58.19 -28.71
N ASN A 19 -6.02 -57.69 -29.39
CA ASN A 19 -6.03 -56.45 -30.14
C ASN A 19 -6.49 -55.23 -29.31
N ILE A 20 -6.07 -55.19 -28.03
CA ILE A 20 -6.36 -54.10 -27.10
C ILE A 20 -5.13 -53.17 -27.04
N PRO A 21 -5.19 -51.95 -27.60
CA PRO A 21 -4.12 -50.97 -27.44
C PRO A 21 -3.90 -50.62 -25.96
N TYR A 22 -2.65 -50.44 -25.54
CA TYR A 22 -2.31 -50.03 -24.17
C TYR A 22 -3.05 -48.79 -23.71
N GLU A 23 -3.20 -47.81 -24.60
CA GLU A 23 -3.95 -46.59 -24.32
C GLU A 23 -5.40 -46.90 -23.97
N ASN A 24 -6.06 -47.81 -24.70
CA ASN A 24 -7.44 -48.20 -24.42
C ASN A 24 -7.56 -48.99 -23.12
N PHE A 25 -6.59 -49.84 -22.81
CA PHE A 25 -6.55 -50.55 -21.53
C PHE A 25 -6.46 -49.58 -20.35
N LEU A 26 -5.50 -48.63 -20.40
CA LEU A 26 -5.36 -47.61 -19.37
C LEU A 26 -6.60 -46.73 -19.28
N ARG A 27 -7.11 -46.26 -20.44
CA ARG A 27 -8.30 -45.41 -20.50
C ARG A 27 -9.50 -46.10 -19.84
N ARG A 28 -9.82 -47.34 -20.21
CA ARG A 28 -10.91 -48.11 -19.59
C ARG A 28 -10.69 -48.36 -18.11
N SER A 29 -9.45 -48.58 -17.69
CA SER A 29 -9.11 -48.77 -16.27
C SER A 29 -9.47 -47.53 -15.44
N PHE A 30 -9.38 -46.32 -16.00
CA PHE A 30 -9.72 -45.08 -15.30
C PHE A 30 -11.15 -44.59 -15.54
N GLU A 31 -11.77 -44.90 -16.69
CA GLU A 31 -13.11 -44.40 -17.05
C GLU A 31 -14.26 -45.35 -16.67
N GLU A 32 -14.05 -46.66 -16.70
CA GLU A 32 -15.11 -47.63 -16.46
C GLU A 32 -15.32 -47.85 -14.96
N THR A 33 -16.47 -47.45 -14.42
CA THR A 33 -16.72 -47.38 -12.95
C THR A 33 -16.50 -48.72 -12.23
N SER A 34 -16.78 -49.84 -12.89
CA SER A 34 -16.56 -51.20 -12.37
C SER A 34 -15.08 -51.54 -12.18
N ILE A 35 -14.21 -50.99 -13.04
CA ILE A 35 -12.76 -51.23 -13.04
C ILE A 35 -12.04 -50.15 -12.23
N ALA A 36 -12.46 -48.89 -12.37
CA ALA A 36 -11.88 -47.76 -11.66
C ALA A 36 -11.97 -47.89 -10.13
N SER A 37 -12.97 -48.64 -9.65
CA SER A 37 -13.16 -48.94 -8.22
C SER A 37 -12.34 -50.14 -7.72
N SER A 38 -11.55 -50.79 -8.58
CA SER A 38 -10.77 -51.96 -8.18
C SER A 38 -9.57 -51.56 -7.31
N PRO A 39 -9.16 -52.39 -6.32
CA PRO A 39 -7.99 -52.13 -5.50
C PRO A 39 -6.70 -51.94 -6.31
N GLU A 40 -6.60 -52.59 -7.47
CA GLU A 40 -5.45 -52.50 -8.37
C GLU A 40 -5.35 -51.14 -9.05
N VAL A 41 -6.48 -50.57 -9.51
CA VAL A 41 -6.50 -49.22 -10.08
C VAL A 41 -6.23 -48.18 -9.00
N GLU A 42 -6.77 -48.36 -7.79
CA GLU A 42 -6.47 -47.47 -6.66
C GLU A 42 -4.98 -47.49 -6.29
N ASN A 43 -4.35 -48.67 -6.28
CA ASN A 43 -2.91 -48.81 -6.08
C ASN A 43 -2.10 -48.17 -7.22
N LEU A 44 -2.56 -48.27 -8.46
CA LEU A 44 -1.94 -47.60 -9.60
C LEU A 44 -2.04 -46.08 -9.47
N VAL A 45 -3.20 -45.54 -9.07
CA VAL A 45 -3.40 -44.10 -8.83
C VAL A 45 -2.50 -43.61 -7.70
N LYS A 46 -2.42 -44.34 -6.59
CA LYS A 46 -1.51 -44.02 -5.47
C LYS A 46 -0.03 -44.06 -5.89
N GLY A 47 0.32 -44.91 -6.85
CA GLY A 47 1.66 -45.07 -7.39
C GLY A 47 1.96 -44.26 -8.65
N ILE A 48 1.05 -43.41 -9.13
CA ILE A 48 1.17 -42.79 -10.45
C ILE A 48 2.39 -41.89 -10.57
N GLU A 49 2.78 -41.20 -9.49
CA GLU A 49 3.97 -40.36 -9.44
C GLU A 49 5.24 -41.19 -9.71
N ASN A 50 5.38 -42.35 -9.09
CA ASN A 50 6.50 -43.26 -9.32
C ASN A 50 6.55 -43.74 -10.78
N VAL A 51 5.39 -44.01 -11.38
CA VAL A 51 5.30 -44.43 -12.79
C VAL A 51 5.72 -43.29 -13.73
N LEU A 52 5.26 -42.06 -13.45
CA LEU A 52 5.64 -40.87 -14.21
C LEU A 52 7.14 -40.57 -14.06
N ASP A 53 7.69 -40.69 -12.85
CA ASP A 53 9.12 -40.55 -12.58
C ASP A 53 9.93 -41.58 -13.37
N LEU A 54 9.49 -42.84 -13.41
CA LEU A 54 10.14 -43.87 -14.22
C LEU A 54 10.18 -43.48 -15.70
N PHE A 55 9.09 -42.92 -16.23
CA PHE A 55 9.05 -42.44 -17.62
C PHE A 55 9.90 -41.19 -17.83
N LEU A 56 9.99 -40.31 -16.84
CA LEU A 56 10.78 -39.08 -16.90
C LEU A 56 12.29 -39.35 -16.81
N PHE A 57 12.73 -40.31 -15.99
CA PHE A 57 14.14 -40.64 -15.81
C PHE A 57 14.67 -41.65 -16.84
N ASN A 58 13.80 -42.35 -17.57
CA ASN A 58 14.22 -43.25 -18.63
C ASN A 58 14.60 -42.48 -19.90
N LYS A 59 15.87 -42.59 -20.31
CA LYS A 59 16.43 -41.88 -21.49
C LYS A 59 15.64 -42.07 -22.79
N ARG A 60 14.94 -43.21 -22.97
CA ARG A 60 14.17 -43.50 -24.17
C ARG A 60 12.82 -42.79 -24.19
N THR A 61 12.17 -42.64 -23.04
CA THR A 61 10.85 -42.02 -22.92
C THR A 61 10.90 -40.54 -22.52
N GLN A 62 11.98 -40.12 -21.85
CA GLN A 62 12.17 -38.77 -21.33
C GLN A 62 11.83 -37.67 -22.36
N PRO A 63 12.35 -37.67 -23.60
CA PRO A 63 12.06 -36.57 -24.53
C PRO A 63 10.58 -36.47 -24.92
N ALA A 64 9.91 -37.62 -25.05
CA ALA A 64 8.48 -37.67 -25.39
C ALA A 64 7.64 -37.18 -24.21
N VAL A 65 7.98 -37.60 -22.99
CA VAL A 65 7.30 -37.20 -21.75
C VAL A 65 7.49 -35.71 -21.49
N GLU A 66 8.73 -35.19 -21.58
CA GLU A 66 9.01 -33.76 -21.40
C GLU A 66 8.27 -32.89 -22.42
N SER A 67 8.25 -33.30 -23.69
CA SER A 67 7.51 -32.61 -24.74
C SER A 67 6.00 -32.59 -24.44
N TRP A 68 5.45 -33.74 -24.03
CA TRP A 68 4.05 -33.85 -23.65
C TRP A 68 3.69 -33.01 -22.43
N ILE A 69 4.46 -33.09 -21.34
CA ILE A 69 4.27 -32.28 -20.12
C ILE A 69 4.30 -30.80 -20.47
N ARG A 70 5.32 -30.37 -21.23
CA ARG A 70 5.46 -28.97 -21.67
C ARG A 70 4.24 -28.52 -22.47
N GLY A 71 3.78 -29.34 -23.42
CA GLY A 71 2.59 -29.03 -24.23
C GLY A 71 1.34 -28.87 -23.38
N ARG A 72 1.05 -29.84 -22.51
CA ARG A 72 -0.12 -29.83 -21.62
C ARG A 72 -0.09 -28.69 -20.62
N PHE A 73 1.04 -28.47 -19.96
CA PHE A 73 1.18 -27.41 -18.98
C PHE A 73 1.08 -26.03 -19.64
N THR A 74 1.69 -25.84 -20.81
CA THR A 74 1.57 -24.59 -21.58
C THR A 74 0.12 -24.33 -22.00
N GLU A 75 -0.61 -25.35 -22.45
CA GLU A 75 -2.03 -25.24 -22.81
C GLU A 75 -2.88 -24.83 -21.59
N LYS A 76 -2.67 -25.47 -20.44
CA LYS A 76 -3.35 -25.15 -19.19
C LYS A 76 -3.10 -23.71 -18.75
N LEU A 77 -1.83 -23.28 -18.75
CA LEU A 77 -1.45 -21.91 -18.41
C LEU A 77 -2.05 -20.88 -19.38
N LYS A 78 -2.09 -21.19 -20.68
CA LYS A 78 -2.74 -20.33 -21.68
C LYS A 78 -4.23 -20.16 -21.40
N LEU A 79 -4.93 -21.23 -21.02
CA LEU A 79 -6.35 -21.16 -20.70
C LEU A 79 -6.60 -20.32 -19.44
N GLN A 80 -5.85 -20.54 -18.37
CA GLN A 80 -5.95 -19.74 -17.16
C GLN A 80 -5.62 -18.28 -17.38
N LEU A 81 -4.56 -18.01 -18.15
CA LEU A 81 -4.17 -16.65 -18.47
C LEU A 81 -5.23 -15.95 -19.35
N ALA A 82 -5.78 -16.66 -20.33
CA ALA A 82 -6.86 -16.14 -21.17
C ALA A 82 -8.11 -15.82 -20.34
N ASP A 83 -8.47 -16.66 -19.38
CA ASP A 83 -9.63 -16.43 -18.53
C ASP A 83 -9.41 -15.28 -17.52
N ALA A 84 -8.23 -15.22 -16.89
CA ALA A 84 -7.82 -14.10 -16.06
C ALA A 84 -7.77 -12.77 -16.84
N SER A 85 -7.41 -12.83 -18.13
CA SER A 85 -7.35 -11.65 -19.01
C SER A 85 -8.71 -11.24 -19.59
N ARG A 86 -9.83 -11.89 -19.23
CA ARG A 86 -11.16 -11.44 -19.70
C ARG A 86 -11.64 -10.24 -18.88
N VAL A 87 -12.44 -9.37 -19.48
CA VAL A 87 -13.03 -8.20 -18.80
C VAL A 87 -13.88 -8.60 -17.59
N GLY A 88 -14.63 -9.70 -17.68
CA GLY A 88 -15.39 -10.27 -16.55
C GLY A 88 -14.50 -10.92 -15.47
N GLY A 89 -13.20 -11.06 -15.72
CA GLY A 89 -12.21 -11.58 -14.78
C GLY A 89 -12.02 -10.69 -13.56
N GLY A 90 -12.32 -9.39 -13.67
CA GLY A 90 -12.10 -8.41 -12.59
C GLY A 90 -10.66 -7.90 -12.48
N PHE A 91 -9.74 -8.41 -13.31
CA PHE A 91 -8.33 -7.97 -13.36
C PHE A 91 -8.05 -6.95 -14.47
N HIS A 92 -9.04 -6.65 -15.29
CA HIS A 92 -8.89 -5.68 -16.37
C HIS A 92 -9.05 -4.25 -15.84
N PHE A 93 -7.93 -3.52 -15.80
CA PHE A 93 -7.92 -2.08 -15.53
C PHE A 93 -7.94 -1.32 -16.85
N THR A 94 -9.13 -0.94 -17.30
CA THR A 94 -9.25 0.04 -18.38
C THR A 94 -8.88 1.41 -17.82
N ALA A 95 -7.67 1.91 -18.09
CA ALA A 95 -7.20 3.19 -17.55
C ALA A 95 -8.12 4.39 -17.85
N LYS A 96 -9.00 4.30 -18.86
CA LYS A 96 -10.01 5.33 -19.15
C LYS A 96 -11.13 5.41 -18.11
N ASP A 97 -11.43 4.30 -17.44
CA ASP A 97 -12.59 4.16 -16.54
C ASP A 97 -12.15 3.88 -15.09
N VAL A 98 -10.91 4.23 -14.76
CA VAL A 98 -10.36 4.08 -13.40
C VAL A 98 -10.59 5.39 -12.66
N THR A 99 -11.47 5.35 -11.67
CA THR A 99 -11.68 6.42 -10.70
C THR A 99 -10.87 6.15 -9.43
N ALA A 100 -10.74 7.16 -8.56
CA ALA A 100 -10.05 7.02 -7.27
C ALA A 100 -10.71 5.96 -6.36
N GLU A 101 -12.04 5.87 -6.36
CA GLU A 101 -12.80 4.89 -5.56
C GLU A 101 -12.51 3.47 -6.04
N LYS A 102 -12.51 3.25 -7.35
CA LYS A 102 -12.22 1.94 -7.95
C LYS A 102 -10.79 1.48 -7.64
N LEU A 103 -9.83 2.41 -7.58
CA LEU A 103 -8.46 2.16 -7.12
C LEU A 103 -8.42 1.77 -5.65
N LYS A 104 -9.17 2.49 -4.78
CA LYS A 104 -9.26 2.21 -3.34
C LYS A 104 -9.91 0.84 -3.06
N GLU A 105 -10.92 0.47 -3.82
CA GLU A 105 -11.61 -0.82 -3.73
C GLU A 105 -10.77 -1.99 -4.25
N THR A 106 -9.77 -1.73 -5.10
CA THR A 106 -8.94 -2.79 -5.66
C THR A 106 -7.70 -3.01 -4.80
N THR A 107 -7.89 -3.77 -3.73
CA THR A 107 -6.80 -4.15 -2.83
C THR A 107 -5.92 -5.24 -3.43
N ILE A 108 -4.68 -5.29 -2.95
CA ILE A 108 -3.72 -6.34 -3.31
C ILE A 108 -4.28 -7.73 -2.97
N GLN A 109 -4.95 -7.88 -1.83
CA GLN A 109 -5.57 -9.13 -1.40
C GLN A 109 -6.68 -9.58 -2.37
N LYS A 110 -7.49 -8.64 -2.88
CA LYS A 110 -8.55 -8.96 -3.85
C LYS A 110 -7.95 -9.46 -5.17
N LEU A 111 -6.85 -8.86 -5.63
CA LEU A 111 -6.12 -9.32 -6.81
C LEU A 111 -5.50 -10.70 -6.57
N GLU A 112 -4.84 -10.91 -5.44
CA GLU A 112 -4.23 -12.19 -5.06
C GLU A 112 -5.27 -13.31 -5.01
N ASN A 113 -6.35 -13.12 -4.24
CA ASN A 113 -7.42 -14.11 -4.11
C ASN A 113 -8.08 -14.40 -5.46
N GLY A 114 -8.27 -13.37 -6.27
CA GLY A 114 -8.84 -13.53 -7.60
C GLY A 114 -7.93 -14.33 -8.54
N ILE A 115 -6.62 -14.08 -8.58
CA ILE A 115 -5.70 -14.82 -9.45
C ILE A 115 -5.53 -16.25 -8.92
N LYS A 116 -5.48 -16.46 -7.59
CA LYS A 116 -5.46 -17.79 -6.98
C LYS A 116 -6.69 -18.62 -7.37
N ASP A 117 -7.86 -18.01 -7.39
CA ASP A 117 -9.11 -18.66 -7.75
C ASP A 117 -9.19 -18.98 -9.26
N LYS A 118 -8.91 -18.00 -10.12
CA LYS A 118 -9.11 -18.13 -11.57
C LYS A 118 -7.92 -18.71 -12.33
N ALA A 119 -6.71 -18.56 -11.80
CA ALA A 119 -5.45 -18.94 -12.45
C ALA A 119 -4.41 -19.51 -11.45
N PRO A 120 -4.73 -20.58 -10.70
CA PRO A 120 -3.87 -21.11 -9.63
C PRO A 120 -2.51 -21.60 -10.13
N ASP A 121 -2.42 -22.21 -11.32
CA ASP A 121 -1.13 -22.71 -11.84
C ASP A 121 -0.24 -21.56 -12.30
N VAL A 122 -0.84 -20.52 -12.90
CA VAL A 122 -0.11 -19.28 -13.25
C VAL A 122 0.41 -18.60 -11.98
N TRP A 123 -0.44 -18.51 -10.94
CA TRP A 123 -0.04 -17.96 -9.64
C TRP A 123 1.15 -18.72 -9.04
N HIS A 124 1.06 -20.05 -9.01
CA HIS A 124 2.14 -20.89 -8.52
C HIS A 124 3.42 -20.70 -9.33
N LEU A 125 3.33 -20.70 -10.67
CA LEU A 125 4.48 -20.53 -11.55
C LEU A 125 5.19 -19.19 -11.30
N VAL A 126 4.43 -18.09 -11.19
CA VAL A 126 5.00 -16.78 -10.85
C VAL A 126 5.67 -16.81 -9.48
N GLY A 127 5.05 -17.46 -8.50
CA GLY A 127 5.64 -17.68 -7.18
C GLY A 127 7.00 -18.37 -7.24
N GLU A 128 7.12 -19.45 -8.02
CA GLU A 128 8.39 -20.18 -8.19
C GLU A 128 9.44 -19.38 -8.96
N LEU A 129 9.05 -18.66 -10.02
CA LEU A 129 9.96 -17.77 -10.76
C LEU A 129 10.49 -16.63 -9.88
N LEU A 130 9.69 -16.13 -8.94
CA LEU A 130 10.14 -15.15 -7.97
C LEU A 130 11.04 -15.74 -6.88
N LYS A 131 10.91 -17.05 -6.60
CA LYS A 131 11.79 -17.80 -5.68
C LYS A 131 13.11 -18.26 -6.32
N SER A 132 13.13 -18.43 -7.64
CA SER A 132 14.22 -19.11 -8.35
C SER A 132 15.57 -18.37 -8.34
N ASP A 133 15.60 -17.09 -7.94
CA ASP A 133 16.85 -16.35 -7.75
C ASP A 133 17.13 -16.11 -6.25
N PRO A 134 17.76 -17.07 -5.55
CA PRO A 134 18.06 -16.96 -4.13
C PRO A 134 19.02 -15.81 -3.83
N GLU A 135 19.88 -15.41 -4.77
CA GLU A 135 20.82 -14.32 -4.58
C GLU A 135 20.12 -12.96 -4.63
N VAL A 136 19.13 -12.78 -5.53
CA VAL A 136 18.26 -11.60 -5.52
C VAL A 136 17.46 -11.52 -4.21
N ILE A 137 16.94 -12.64 -3.72
CA ILE A 137 16.24 -12.68 -2.42
C ILE A 137 17.19 -12.26 -1.29
N ARG A 138 18.40 -12.82 -1.24
CA ARG A 138 19.42 -12.49 -0.24
C ARG A 138 19.82 -11.02 -0.28
N ARG A 139 20.06 -10.46 -1.47
CA ARG A 139 20.38 -9.03 -1.66
C ARG A 139 19.24 -8.13 -1.16
N ARG A 140 17.99 -8.50 -1.43
CA ARG A 140 16.81 -7.76 -0.96
C ARG A 140 16.66 -7.86 0.56
N HIS A 141 16.86 -9.04 1.15
CA HIS A 141 16.83 -9.21 2.60
C HIS A 141 17.90 -8.37 3.29
N LYS A 142 19.14 -8.44 2.78
CA LYS A 142 20.25 -7.62 3.28
C LYS A 142 19.95 -6.12 3.16
N ALA A 143 19.43 -5.66 2.03
CA ALA A 143 19.05 -4.27 1.84
C ALA A 143 17.94 -3.82 2.80
N ARG A 144 17.01 -4.70 3.18
CA ARG A 144 15.99 -4.41 4.21
C ARG A 144 16.60 -4.30 5.59
N GLU A 145 17.41 -5.27 5.99
CA GLU A 145 18.13 -5.22 7.26
C GLU A 145 18.97 -3.95 7.37
N GLU A 146 19.63 -3.53 6.30
CA GLU A 146 20.39 -2.28 6.25
C GLU A 146 19.49 -1.06 6.41
N ARG A 147 18.33 -1.01 5.74
CA ARG A 147 17.32 0.06 5.92
C ARG A 147 16.73 0.09 7.32
N GLU A 148 16.54 -1.06 7.93
CA GLU A 148 16.00 -1.16 9.28
C GLU A 148 17.05 -0.76 10.32
N LYS A 149 18.31 -1.19 10.13
CA LYS A 149 19.46 -0.74 10.93
C LYS A 149 19.65 0.78 10.82
N THR A 150 19.49 1.37 9.63
CA THR A 150 19.57 2.83 9.48
C THR A 150 18.40 3.55 10.13
N ARG A 151 17.16 3.01 10.05
CA ARG A 151 16.00 3.53 10.79
C ARG A 151 16.20 3.49 12.31
N LYS A 152 16.66 2.36 12.85
CA LYS A 152 16.94 2.19 14.29
C LYS A 152 18.06 3.14 14.76
N ARG A 153 19.12 3.33 13.97
CA ARG A 153 20.19 4.30 14.26
C ARG A 153 19.70 5.76 14.21
N GLY A 154 18.82 6.08 13.26
CA GLY A 154 18.25 7.43 13.09
C GLY A 154 17.31 7.86 14.22
N LYS A 155 16.51 6.93 14.77
CA LYS A 155 15.61 7.21 15.92
C LYS A 155 16.38 7.66 17.17
N GLY A 156 17.63 7.20 17.37
CA GLY A 156 18.45 7.55 18.55
C GLY A 156 19.14 8.92 18.52
N GLN A 157 19.47 9.45 17.34
CA GLN A 157 20.18 10.73 17.23
C GLN A 157 19.26 11.95 17.23
N ARG A 158 17.99 11.82 16.83
CA ARG A 158 17.02 12.95 16.86
C ARG A 158 16.63 13.37 18.29
N LYS A 159 16.63 12.47 19.28
CA LYS A 159 16.28 12.83 20.67
C LYS A 159 17.39 13.57 21.46
N ARG A 160 18.64 13.58 20.99
CA ARG A 160 19.77 14.13 21.80
C ARG A 160 20.24 15.54 21.44
N LYS A 161 19.74 16.16 20.37
CA LYS A 161 20.19 17.51 19.94
C LYS A 161 19.28 18.68 20.38
N LYS A 162 18.24 18.43 21.21
CA LYS A 162 17.33 19.48 21.72
C LYS A 162 17.57 19.87 23.20
N ARG A 163 18.80 19.69 23.71
CA ARG A 163 19.20 20.08 25.08
C ARG A 163 20.52 20.85 25.17
N GLY A 164 20.93 21.53 24.08
CA GLY A 164 22.05 22.47 24.12
C GLY A 164 21.54 23.91 24.13
N ASN A 165 21.58 24.53 25.30
CA ASN A 165 21.54 25.97 25.59
C ASN A 165 21.19 26.91 24.42
N ILE A 166 19.91 27.26 24.31
CA ILE A 166 19.52 28.56 23.76
C ILE A 166 19.35 29.44 24.99
N ALA A 167 20.32 30.33 25.19
CA ALA A 167 20.18 31.46 26.08
C ALA A 167 19.01 32.32 25.60
N GLU A 168 18.28 32.84 26.57
CA GLU A 168 17.11 33.70 26.46
C GLU A 168 17.23 34.72 25.31
N GLY A 169 16.24 34.69 24.43
CA GLY A 169 16.03 35.62 23.34
C GLY A 169 14.70 35.29 22.67
N ASP A 170 13.79 36.26 22.70
CA ASP A 170 12.34 36.18 22.51
C ASP A 170 11.80 35.43 21.29
N ASP A 171 10.59 34.89 21.51
CA ASP A 171 9.45 34.69 20.61
C ASP A 171 9.71 34.22 19.17
N GLU A 172 9.39 32.95 18.91
CA GLU A 172 8.51 32.58 17.78
C GLU A 172 8.07 31.10 17.84
N LEU A 173 6.82 30.88 17.40
CA LEU A 173 6.00 29.66 17.42
C LEU A 173 6.74 28.32 17.27
N ARG A 174 6.60 27.43 18.27
CA ARG A 174 6.83 25.99 18.12
C ARG A 174 5.51 25.25 17.94
N VAL A 175 5.14 25.01 16.69
CA VAL A 175 4.09 24.06 16.32
C VAL A 175 4.54 22.64 16.65
N LEU A 176 3.60 21.86 17.20
CA LEU A 176 3.75 20.52 17.76
C LEU A 176 4.03 19.45 16.69
N ASP A 177 5.16 18.77 16.80
CA ASP A 177 5.35 17.41 16.28
C ASP A 177 4.83 16.42 17.33
N ILE A 178 3.57 16.00 17.21
CA ILE A 178 3.01 14.84 17.92
C ILE A 178 2.30 13.96 16.91
N VAL A 179 3.02 12.96 16.39
CA VAL A 179 2.52 11.59 16.18
C VAL A 179 3.73 10.65 16.25
N ASP A 180 4.10 10.20 17.46
CA ASP A 180 4.87 8.96 17.63
C ASP A 180 3.84 7.83 17.68
N SER A 181 3.56 7.19 16.54
CA SER A 181 2.82 5.92 16.49
C SER A 181 3.79 4.78 16.78
N ASP A 182 3.94 4.46 18.05
CA ASP A 182 4.48 3.17 18.49
C ASP A 182 3.37 2.11 18.36
N GLU A 183 3.33 1.44 17.20
CA GLU A 183 2.67 0.13 17.04
C GLU A 183 3.78 -0.93 16.98
N ASP A 184 4.13 -1.48 18.14
CA ASP A 184 4.80 -2.78 18.27
C ASP A 184 3.72 -3.81 18.65
N GLU A 185 3.16 -4.51 17.66
CA GLU A 185 2.43 -5.78 17.88
C GLU A 185 3.31 -6.97 17.43
N PRO A 186 3.28 -8.10 18.16
CA PRO A 186 4.11 -9.26 17.84
C PRO A 186 3.59 -10.03 16.63
N GLU A 187 4.48 -10.18 15.64
CA GLU A 187 4.35 -10.97 14.42
C GLU A 187 3.76 -12.37 14.65
N ASP A 188 2.50 -12.55 14.27
CA ASP A 188 1.89 -13.87 14.10
C ASP A 188 2.45 -14.52 12.82
N VAL A 189 2.60 -15.85 12.78
CA VAL A 189 3.26 -16.55 11.65
C VAL A 189 2.49 -16.35 10.32
N GLU A 190 1.19 -16.07 10.43
CA GLU A 190 0.30 -15.72 9.33
C GLU A 190 0.50 -14.27 8.87
N GLU A 191 0.81 -13.35 9.79
CA GLU A 191 1.21 -11.98 9.50
C GLU A 191 2.61 -11.90 8.88
N GLN A 192 3.55 -12.78 9.25
CA GLN A 192 4.84 -12.91 8.57
C GLN A 192 4.70 -13.46 7.14
N LEU A 193 3.75 -14.35 6.90
CA LEU A 193 3.45 -14.86 5.56
C LEU A 193 2.74 -13.81 4.71
N GLU A 194 1.78 -13.06 5.29
CA GLU A 194 1.17 -11.88 4.66
C GLU A 194 2.20 -10.78 4.41
N GLU A 195 3.09 -10.47 5.33
CA GLU A 195 4.16 -9.49 5.15
C GLU A 195 5.17 -9.95 4.12
N ARG A 196 5.53 -11.25 4.09
CA ARG A 196 6.37 -11.82 3.04
C ARG A 196 5.72 -11.66 1.67
N TRP A 197 4.42 -11.89 1.54
CA TRP A 197 3.67 -11.72 0.29
C TRP A 197 3.42 -10.25 -0.09
N ARG A 198 3.04 -9.38 0.85
CA ARG A 198 2.98 -7.92 0.66
C ARG A 198 4.34 -7.38 0.25
N THR A 199 5.42 -7.91 0.82
CA THR A 199 6.75 -7.58 0.34
C THR A 199 7.09 -8.22 -0.99
N GLN A 200 6.52 -9.36 -1.38
CA GLN A 200 6.69 -10.00 -2.70
C GLN A 200 6.00 -9.21 -3.81
N ILE A 201 4.86 -8.59 -3.50
CA ILE A 201 4.15 -7.67 -4.40
C ILE A 201 4.83 -6.30 -4.43
N ARG A 202 5.35 -5.80 -3.30
CA ARG A 202 6.24 -4.62 -3.28
C ARG A 202 7.58 -4.90 -3.99
N MET A 203 8.02 -6.15 -4.04
CA MET A 203 9.18 -6.62 -4.82
C MET A 203 8.91 -6.56 -6.34
N ALA A 204 7.65 -6.62 -6.78
CA ALA A 204 7.27 -6.40 -8.18
C ALA A 204 7.55 -4.95 -8.63
N CYS A 205 7.49 -3.97 -7.72
CA CYS A 205 7.81 -2.57 -8.01
C CYS A 205 9.30 -2.31 -8.30
N GLY A 206 10.20 -3.23 -7.90
CA GLY A 206 11.65 -3.16 -8.14
C GLY A 206 12.15 -4.15 -9.21
N VAL A 207 11.26 -4.73 -10.00
CA VAL A 207 11.59 -5.61 -11.13
C VAL A 207 12.19 -4.76 -12.26
N PRO A 208 13.28 -5.20 -12.92
CA PRO A 208 13.84 -4.49 -14.08
C PRO A 208 12.77 -4.17 -15.12
N ASP A 209 12.87 -3.04 -15.81
CA ASP A 209 11.87 -2.60 -16.80
C ASP A 209 11.52 -3.67 -17.84
N GLN A 210 12.51 -4.47 -18.25
CA GLN A 210 12.29 -5.61 -19.14
C GLN A 210 11.27 -6.61 -18.59
N ALA A 211 11.38 -6.97 -17.32
CA ALA A 211 10.51 -7.96 -16.69
C ALA A 211 9.15 -7.35 -16.32
N ARG A 212 9.07 -6.06 -15.96
CA ARG A 212 7.78 -5.34 -15.85
C ARG A 212 7.06 -5.30 -17.20
N LYS A 213 7.78 -5.00 -18.28
CA LYS A 213 7.23 -4.95 -19.64
C LYS A 213 6.80 -6.34 -20.12
N PHE A 214 7.55 -7.39 -19.79
CA PHE A 214 7.19 -8.77 -20.09
C PHE A 214 5.93 -9.21 -19.33
N ILE A 215 5.87 -9.00 -18.01
CA ILE A 215 4.69 -9.33 -17.19
C ILE A 215 3.48 -8.49 -17.64
N ALA A 216 3.69 -7.24 -18.05
CA ALA A 216 2.63 -6.41 -18.63
C ALA A 216 2.18 -6.88 -20.02
N GLN A 217 3.09 -7.36 -20.87
CA GLN A 217 2.76 -7.98 -22.16
C GLN A 217 1.99 -9.29 -22.00
N ILE A 218 2.22 -10.02 -20.90
CA ILE A 218 1.47 -11.22 -20.53
C ILE A 218 0.11 -10.86 -19.91
N GLY A 219 -0.13 -9.59 -19.60
CA GLY A 219 -1.40 -9.11 -18.99
C GLY A 219 -1.46 -9.24 -17.47
N LEU A 220 -0.33 -9.61 -16.83
CA LEU A 220 -0.23 -9.81 -15.38
C LEU A 220 0.20 -8.54 -14.62
N SER A 221 0.59 -7.47 -15.34
CA SER A 221 0.95 -6.18 -14.76
C SER A 221 0.38 -5.05 -15.60
N VAL A 222 0.10 -3.92 -14.95
CA VAL A 222 -0.26 -2.68 -15.64
C VAL A 222 0.95 -2.20 -16.44
N SER A 223 0.76 -1.93 -17.73
CA SER A 223 1.85 -1.40 -18.57
C SER A 223 2.23 0.02 -18.14
N VAL A 224 3.48 0.44 -18.35
CA VAL A 224 3.92 1.81 -18.03
C VAL A 224 3.06 2.86 -18.75
N SER A 225 2.65 2.61 -19.99
CA SER A 225 1.74 3.50 -20.72
C SER A 225 0.35 3.54 -20.08
N THR A 226 -0.15 2.42 -19.55
CA THR A 226 -1.41 2.36 -18.81
C THR A 226 -1.31 3.13 -17.48
N ILE A 227 -0.19 3.02 -16.76
CA ILE A 227 0.07 3.82 -15.54
C ILE A 227 0.08 5.31 -15.89
N ASN A 228 0.84 5.71 -16.91
CA ASN A 228 0.91 7.11 -17.33
C ASN A 228 -0.45 7.66 -17.77
N LEU A 229 -1.26 6.85 -18.46
CA LEU A 229 -2.62 7.23 -18.85
C LEU A 229 -3.53 7.37 -17.62
N MET A 230 -3.42 6.46 -16.66
CA MET A 230 -4.16 6.52 -15.40
C MET A 230 -3.80 7.77 -14.60
N VAL A 231 -2.50 8.08 -14.44
CA VAL A 231 -2.03 9.31 -13.80
C VAL A 231 -2.61 10.53 -14.51
N LYS A 232 -2.54 10.57 -15.85
CA LYS A 232 -3.11 11.66 -16.64
C LYS A 232 -4.62 11.83 -16.41
N ASN A 233 -5.38 10.75 -16.36
CA ASN A 233 -6.82 10.78 -16.15
C ASN A 233 -7.18 11.20 -14.71
N LEU A 234 -6.51 10.65 -13.70
CA LEU A 234 -6.67 11.04 -12.30
C LEU A 234 -6.29 12.51 -12.07
N SER A 235 -5.22 12.98 -12.72
CA SER A 235 -4.86 14.41 -12.67
C SER A 235 -5.91 15.29 -13.33
N ALA A 236 -6.52 14.84 -14.43
CA ALA A 236 -7.60 15.58 -15.09
C ALA A 236 -8.87 15.62 -14.24
N GLU A 237 -9.23 14.50 -13.60
CA GLU A 237 -10.35 14.38 -12.66
C GLU A 237 -10.13 15.25 -11.42
N ALA A 238 -8.96 15.14 -10.78
CA ALA A 238 -8.58 15.99 -9.65
C ALA A 238 -8.60 17.47 -10.01
N ALA A 239 -8.11 17.85 -11.20
CA ALA A 239 -8.16 19.24 -11.66
C ALA A 239 -9.60 19.72 -11.91
N ALA A 240 -10.48 18.86 -12.42
CA ALA A 240 -11.89 19.17 -12.58
C ALA A 240 -12.57 19.37 -11.21
N GLU A 241 -12.27 18.51 -10.24
CA GLU A 241 -12.82 18.58 -8.88
C GLU A 241 -12.30 19.80 -8.12
N ILE A 242 -11.00 20.10 -8.22
CA ILE A 242 -10.39 21.33 -7.69
C ILE A 242 -11.09 22.57 -8.27
N ARG A 243 -11.35 22.61 -9.58
CA ARG A 243 -12.09 23.72 -10.21
C ARG A 243 -13.52 23.79 -9.73
N ARG A 244 -14.20 22.64 -9.60
CA ARG A 244 -15.58 22.55 -9.11
C ARG A 244 -15.66 23.09 -7.68
N LEU A 245 -14.81 22.60 -6.77
CA LEU A 245 -14.71 23.06 -5.39
C LEU A 245 -14.34 24.54 -5.33
N GLY A 246 -13.30 24.97 -6.05
CA GLY A 246 -12.87 26.36 -6.11
C GLY A 246 -13.97 27.32 -6.60
N SER A 247 -14.81 26.88 -7.56
CA SER A 247 -15.92 27.70 -8.07
C SER A 247 -17.04 27.95 -7.07
N THR A 248 -17.09 27.17 -5.98
CA THR A 248 -18.03 27.44 -4.88
C THR A 248 -17.60 28.63 -4.03
N PHE A 249 -16.32 29.02 -4.09
CA PHE A 249 -15.66 29.97 -3.18
C PHE A 249 -15.78 29.60 -1.68
N LEU A 250 -16.32 28.43 -1.34
CA LEU A 250 -16.44 27.92 0.03
C LEU A 250 -15.35 26.88 0.29
N VAL A 251 -14.10 27.24 -0.01
CA VAL A 251 -12.94 26.37 0.20
C VAL A 251 -11.80 27.14 0.87
N SER A 252 -11.07 26.45 1.73
CA SER A 252 -9.82 26.94 2.31
C SER A 252 -8.63 26.37 1.53
N TYR A 253 -7.63 27.21 1.27
CA TYR A 253 -6.40 26.81 0.58
C TYR A 253 -5.26 26.70 1.60
N GLY A 254 -4.71 25.50 1.74
CA GLY A 254 -3.46 25.28 2.46
C GLY A 254 -2.32 25.18 1.45
N TYR A 255 -1.37 26.10 1.49
CA TYR A 255 -0.13 25.98 0.73
C TYR A 255 0.98 25.52 1.64
N ASP A 256 1.73 24.52 1.20
CA ASP A 256 2.93 24.04 1.89
C ASP A 256 4.08 23.92 0.90
N ASN A 257 5.24 24.44 1.27
CA ASN A 257 6.45 24.30 0.47
C ASN A 257 7.16 23.03 0.91
N TRP A 258 6.92 21.96 0.18
CA TRP A 258 7.50 20.68 0.46
C TRP A 258 8.85 20.54 -0.25
N ASP A 259 9.92 20.63 0.53
CA ASP A 259 11.27 20.34 0.07
C ASP A 259 11.60 18.88 0.33
N PHE A 260 11.98 18.14 -0.71
CA PHE A 260 12.52 16.80 -0.52
C PHE A 260 13.77 16.54 -1.34
N LEU A 261 14.66 15.77 -0.71
CA LEU A 261 15.93 15.37 -1.29
C LEU A 261 15.73 14.12 -2.14
N LEU A 262 15.73 14.28 -3.46
CA LEU A 262 15.59 13.21 -4.44
C LEU A 262 16.93 12.48 -4.57
N ARG A 263 17.21 11.56 -3.65
CA ARG A 263 18.41 10.73 -3.74
C ARG A 263 18.30 9.79 -4.94
N HIS A 264 18.96 10.12 -6.04
CA HIS A 264 19.10 9.21 -7.17
C HIS A 264 19.76 7.90 -6.71
N SER A 265 19.18 6.75 -7.06
CA SER A 265 19.65 5.43 -6.62
C SER A 265 21.04 5.06 -7.17
N THR A 266 21.52 5.80 -8.17
CA THR A 266 22.81 5.58 -8.81
C THR A 266 23.48 6.94 -9.00
N PRO A 267 24.49 7.31 -8.19
CA PRO A 267 25.22 8.55 -8.39
C PRO A 267 26.02 8.43 -9.70
N THR A 268 25.65 9.23 -10.70
CA THR A 268 26.48 9.48 -11.88
C THR A 268 27.36 10.69 -11.62
N TRP A 269 28.54 10.77 -12.25
CA TRP A 269 29.45 11.91 -12.04
C TRP A 269 28.80 13.27 -12.39
N GLU A 270 27.83 13.25 -13.30
CA GLU A 270 26.99 14.39 -13.70
C GLU A 270 25.96 14.81 -12.64
N THR A 271 25.49 13.87 -11.79
CA THR A 271 24.50 14.18 -10.72
C THR A 271 25.15 14.72 -9.45
N THR A 272 26.43 14.45 -9.20
CA THR A 272 27.16 14.98 -8.03
C THR A 272 27.28 16.52 -7.95
N ARG A 273 26.85 17.26 -8.97
CA ARG A 273 26.89 18.74 -9.00
C ARG A 273 25.51 19.39 -9.07
N LYS A 274 24.42 18.63 -9.19
CA LYS A 274 23.07 19.21 -9.18
C LYS A 274 22.53 19.20 -7.75
N ASP A 275 21.85 20.28 -7.39
CA ASP A 275 21.10 20.33 -6.14
C ASP A 275 20.06 19.20 -6.18
N ASP A 276 20.26 18.17 -5.36
CA ASP A 276 19.32 17.05 -5.19
C ASP A 276 18.03 17.50 -4.44
N LEU A 277 17.98 18.77 -4.03
CA LEU A 277 16.85 19.37 -3.33
C LEU A 277 15.85 19.87 -4.36
N GLU A 278 14.74 19.16 -4.48
CA GLU A 278 13.61 19.58 -5.30
C GLU A 278 12.62 20.33 -4.41
N HIS A 279 12.29 21.54 -4.82
CA HIS A 279 11.32 22.40 -4.15
C HIS A 279 9.95 22.20 -4.80
N LEU A 280 9.00 21.64 -4.07
CA LEU A 280 7.63 21.42 -4.54
C LEU A 280 6.64 22.20 -3.68
N SER A 281 6.07 23.26 -4.25
CA SER A 281 4.92 23.92 -3.63
C SER A 281 3.69 23.03 -3.83
N THR A 282 3.19 22.48 -2.73
CA THR A 282 1.96 21.70 -2.68
C THR A 282 0.81 22.60 -2.23
N GLY A 283 -0.37 22.34 -2.77
CA GLY A 283 -1.61 23.03 -2.40
C GLY A 283 -2.68 22.01 -2.06
N ALA A 284 -3.32 22.17 -0.92
CA ALA A 284 -4.50 21.43 -0.51
C ALA A 284 -5.72 22.35 -0.51
N ILE A 285 -6.86 21.81 -0.97
CA ILE A 285 -8.14 22.52 -0.97
C ILE A 285 -9.07 21.77 -0.02
N PHE A 286 -9.52 22.47 1.01
CA PHE A 286 -10.44 21.94 2.02
C PHE A 286 -11.81 22.57 1.82
N PRO A 287 -12.85 21.80 1.45
CA PRO A 287 -14.20 22.35 1.38
C PRO A 287 -14.66 22.78 2.79
N MET A 288 -15.23 23.99 2.88
CA MET A 288 -15.74 24.55 4.12
C MET A 288 -17.19 24.11 4.31
N VAL A 289 -17.39 22.84 4.68
CA VAL A 289 -18.71 22.18 4.71
C VAL A 289 -19.60 22.68 5.87
N HIS A 290 -19.04 23.39 6.85
CA HIS A 290 -19.67 23.64 8.15
C HIS A 290 -20.31 25.03 8.31
N GLY A 291 -20.99 25.51 7.26
CA GLY A 291 -21.85 26.68 7.35
C GLY A 291 -21.29 28.08 7.04
N PRO A 292 -19.99 28.32 6.72
CA PRO A 292 -19.64 29.63 6.19
C PRO A 292 -20.36 29.84 4.86
N SER A 293 -21.06 30.96 4.78
CA SER A 293 -21.70 31.44 3.58
C SER A 293 -20.73 32.33 2.80
N LEU A 294 -21.04 32.58 1.53
CA LEU A 294 -20.29 33.55 0.72
C LEU A 294 -20.24 34.94 1.40
N ALA A 295 -21.29 35.33 2.13
CA ALA A 295 -21.34 36.61 2.84
C ALA A 295 -20.33 36.68 4.00
N ASP A 296 -20.04 35.55 4.65
CA ASP A 296 -19.05 35.50 5.74
C ASP A 296 -17.62 35.66 5.21
N LEU A 297 -17.39 35.35 3.93
CA LEU A 297 -16.09 35.47 3.23
C LEU A 297 -15.91 36.82 2.52
N ASP A 298 -16.95 37.65 2.48
CA ASP A 298 -16.92 39.00 1.92
C ASP A 298 -16.02 39.96 2.75
N TYR A 299 -15.58 39.50 3.93
CA TYR A 299 -14.51 40.12 4.70
C TYR A 299 -13.13 40.07 4.02
N SER A 300 -12.99 39.30 2.94
CA SER A 300 -11.73 39.22 2.19
C SER A 300 -11.33 40.55 1.55
N ASP A 301 -12.27 41.34 1.03
CA ASP A 301 -11.97 42.69 0.52
C ASP A 301 -11.56 43.64 1.65
N PHE A 302 -12.16 43.51 2.83
CA PHE A 302 -11.74 44.27 4.02
C PHE A 302 -10.31 43.90 4.42
N LEU A 303 -9.99 42.61 4.56
CA LEU A 303 -8.65 42.12 4.90
C LEU A 303 -7.61 42.44 3.83
N TRP A 304 -7.98 42.34 2.55
CA TRP A 304 -7.10 42.66 1.42
C TRP A 304 -6.82 44.15 1.32
N ASN A 305 -7.81 45.01 1.55
CA ASN A 305 -7.61 46.45 1.65
C ASN A 305 -6.76 46.81 2.87
N LEU A 306 -6.97 46.12 4.00
CA LEU A 306 -6.12 46.22 5.20
C LEU A 306 -4.68 45.75 4.93
N GLN A 307 -4.46 44.79 4.04
CA GLN A 307 -3.11 44.28 3.72
C GLN A 307 -2.39 45.09 2.63
N LYS A 308 -3.11 45.63 1.63
CA LYS A 308 -2.53 46.44 0.54
C LYS A 308 -2.05 47.80 1.01
N ASN A 309 -2.81 48.42 1.91
CA ASN A 309 -2.44 49.63 2.62
C ASN A 309 -2.70 49.35 4.10
N PRO A 310 -1.82 48.61 4.80
CA PRO A 310 -1.95 48.54 6.24
C PRO A 310 -1.82 49.98 6.72
N PRO A 311 -2.88 50.60 7.28
CA PRO A 311 -2.62 51.80 8.05
C PRO A 311 -1.55 51.35 9.04
N PRO A 312 -0.34 51.95 9.04
CA PRO A 312 0.69 51.52 9.96
C PRO A 312 0.01 51.59 11.33
N PRO A 313 -0.14 50.45 12.04
CA PRO A 313 -0.76 50.49 13.35
C PRO A 313 0.12 51.44 14.14
N ALA A 314 -0.40 52.62 14.46
CA ALA A 314 0.39 53.64 15.15
C ALA A 314 0.92 53.08 16.47
N THR A 315 0.20 52.07 16.99
CA THR A 315 0.55 51.26 18.15
C THR A 315 -0.11 49.87 18.08
N ILE A 316 0.44 48.89 18.80
CA ILE A 316 -0.19 47.55 19.01
C ILE A 316 -1.64 47.67 19.54
N ALA A 317 -1.94 48.77 20.25
CA ALA A 317 -3.28 49.11 20.72
C ALA A 317 -4.32 49.27 19.59
N ASP A 318 -3.91 49.75 18.41
CA ASP A 318 -4.83 49.98 17.28
C ASP A 318 -5.22 48.67 16.57
N ILE A 319 -4.32 47.68 16.59
CA ILE A 319 -4.61 46.31 16.13
C ILE A 319 -5.56 45.63 17.12
N ALA A 320 -5.26 45.76 18.42
CA ALA A 320 -6.09 45.21 19.49
C ALA A 320 -7.51 45.82 19.51
N ALA A 321 -7.66 47.09 19.14
CA ALA A 321 -8.94 47.78 19.05
C ALA A 321 -9.80 47.35 17.85
N GLN A 322 -9.21 46.73 16.81
CA GLN A 322 -9.92 46.21 15.64
C GLN A 322 -10.39 44.76 15.82
N MET A 323 -9.81 44.03 16.77
CA MET A 323 -10.36 42.73 17.16
C MET A 323 -11.64 42.96 17.98
N PRO A 324 -12.68 42.13 17.83
CA PRO A 324 -13.87 42.21 18.68
C PRO A 324 -13.44 42.27 20.15
N PRO A 325 -13.96 43.20 20.96
CA PRO A 325 -13.54 43.32 22.34
C PRO A 325 -13.86 42.01 23.07
N GLU A 326 -12.82 41.30 23.49
CA GLU A 326 -12.94 40.14 24.37
C GLU A 326 -13.52 40.65 25.70
N ILE A 327 -14.78 40.33 25.97
CA ILE A 327 -15.46 40.73 27.20
C ILE A 327 -14.81 39.93 28.35
N PRO A 328 -14.15 40.58 29.33
CA PRO A 328 -13.57 39.89 30.47
C PRO A 328 -14.66 39.21 31.29
N ASN A 329 -14.37 38.05 31.87
CA ASN A 329 -15.27 37.42 32.84
C ASN A 329 -15.32 38.21 34.16
N GLU A 330 -16.09 37.71 35.13
CA GLU A 330 -16.21 38.31 36.48
C GLU A 330 -14.86 38.44 37.22
N ASN A 331 -13.85 37.65 36.82
CA ASN A 331 -12.50 37.69 37.38
C ASN A 331 -11.55 38.62 36.60
N GLY A 332 -12.05 39.34 35.58
CA GLY A 332 -11.26 40.23 34.73
C GLY A 332 -10.36 39.51 33.73
N LEU A 333 -10.52 38.20 33.54
CA LEU A 333 -9.73 37.42 32.58
C LEU A 333 -10.46 37.33 31.24
N ARG A 334 -9.73 37.57 30.16
CA ARG A 334 -10.22 37.36 28.80
C ARG A 334 -10.33 35.86 28.49
N PRO A 335 -11.22 35.43 27.58
CA PRO A 335 -11.41 34.01 27.30
C PRO A 335 -10.13 33.25 26.93
N ARG A 336 -9.23 33.86 26.14
CA ARG A 336 -7.91 33.28 25.85
C ARG A 336 -7.05 33.12 27.11
N GLU A 337 -7.08 34.08 28.03
CA GLU A 337 -6.34 34.02 29.29
C GLU A 337 -6.91 32.94 30.20
N GLN A 338 -8.25 32.79 30.23
CA GLN A 338 -8.90 31.70 30.96
C GLN A 338 -8.47 30.33 30.44
N PHE A 339 -8.42 30.15 29.11
CA PHE A 339 -7.92 28.90 28.52
C PHE A 339 -6.45 28.64 28.85
N ILE A 340 -5.58 29.66 28.80
CA ILE A 340 -4.17 29.52 29.17
C ILE A 340 -4.03 29.11 30.64
N VAL A 341 -4.77 29.75 31.55
CA VAL A 341 -4.79 29.40 32.98
C VAL A 341 -5.27 27.96 33.16
N TRP A 342 -6.38 27.58 32.53
CA TRP A 342 -6.90 26.22 32.58
C TRP A 342 -5.89 25.21 32.06
N LYS A 343 -5.24 25.48 30.92
CA LYS A 343 -4.25 24.57 30.32
C LYS A 343 -3.01 24.42 31.20
N PHE A 344 -2.54 25.51 31.81
CA PHE A 344 -1.44 25.46 32.77
C PHE A 344 -1.79 24.61 33.99
N LEU A 345 -2.98 24.80 34.56
CA LEU A 345 -3.48 23.98 35.66
C LEU A 345 -3.64 22.51 35.25
N PHE A 346 -4.15 22.26 34.04
CA PHE A 346 -4.29 20.93 33.47
C PHE A 346 -2.94 20.21 33.38
N ASP A 347 -1.92 20.89 32.88
CA ASP A 347 -0.59 20.31 32.77
C ASP A 347 0.04 20.07 34.14
N LEU A 348 -0.13 21.00 35.07
CA LEU A 348 0.38 20.87 36.43
C LEU A 348 -0.28 19.70 37.19
N VAL A 349 -1.59 19.49 36.99
CA VAL A 349 -2.35 18.42 37.65
C VAL A 349 -2.09 17.05 37.02
N ASN A 350 -1.99 16.96 35.70
CA ASN A 350 -1.84 15.67 35.00
C ASN A 350 -0.38 15.24 34.79
N TYR A 351 0.56 16.19 34.68
CA TYR A 351 1.96 15.92 34.37
C TYR A 351 2.95 16.49 35.39
N GLY A 352 2.48 17.32 36.33
CA GLY A 352 3.32 17.89 37.38
C GLY A 352 3.58 16.96 38.56
N PRO A 353 4.18 17.48 39.65
CA PRO A 353 4.43 16.73 40.87
C PRO A 353 3.17 16.08 41.46
N THR A 354 3.31 14.92 42.10
CA THR A 354 2.20 14.14 42.67
C THR A 354 1.29 14.92 43.62
N TYR A 355 1.83 15.95 44.29
CA TYR A 355 1.03 16.88 45.11
C TYR A 355 -0.15 17.51 44.36
N PHE A 356 -0.01 17.85 43.07
CA PHE A 356 -1.06 18.54 42.32
C PHE A 356 -2.15 17.59 41.79
N SER A 357 -1.91 16.28 41.78
CA SER A 357 -2.88 15.28 41.31
C SER A 357 -4.18 15.27 42.14
N GLN A 358 -4.13 15.72 43.40
CA GLN A 358 -5.30 15.82 44.27
C GLN A 358 -6.35 16.82 43.77
N PHE A 359 -5.96 17.78 42.92
CA PHE A 359 -6.87 18.78 42.36
C PHE A 359 -7.56 18.31 41.07
N LYS A 360 -7.34 17.07 40.62
CA LYS A 360 -7.92 16.55 39.37
C LYS A 360 -9.44 16.60 39.35
N ALA A 361 -10.10 16.39 40.50
CA ALA A 361 -11.54 16.48 40.61
C ALA A 361 -12.08 17.92 40.54
N GLN A 362 -11.22 18.93 40.71
CA GLN A 362 -11.60 20.35 40.76
C GLN A 362 -11.32 21.09 39.45
N LEU A 363 -10.58 20.49 38.52
CA LEU A 363 -10.04 21.16 37.34
C LEU A 363 -11.10 21.55 36.30
N GLY A 364 -12.29 20.94 36.32
CA GLY A 364 -13.36 21.22 35.35
C GLY A 364 -12.98 20.91 33.90
N GLU A 365 -13.95 20.99 33.00
CA GLU A 365 -13.69 21.00 31.55
C GLU A 365 -13.30 22.42 31.10
N PRO A 366 -12.50 22.57 30.03
CA PRO A 366 -12.15 23.89 29.53
C PRO A 366 -13.41 24.62 29.10
N GLU A 367 -13.48 25.93 29.36
CA GLU A 367 -14.55 26.75 28.80
C GLU A 367 -14.44 26.74 27.28
N GLU A 368 -15.54 26.37 26.63
CA GLU A 368 -15.66 26.31 25.19
C GLU A 368 -15.67 27.73 24.60
N PHE A 369 -14.50 28.24 24.21
CA PHE A 369 -14.37 29.51 23.50
C PHE A 369 -14.08 29.26 22.02
N GLU A 370 -14.91 29.82 21.14
CA GLU A 370 -14.81 29.66 19.68
C GLU A 370 -14.77 28.18 19.25
N CYS A 371 -15.66 27.36 19.80
CA CYS A 371 -15.83 25.99 19.33
C CYS A 371 -16.05 25.98 17.83
N ILE A 372 -15.05 25.49 17.09
CA ILE A 372 -15.26 25.01 15.73
C ILE A 372 -16.27 23.88 15.89
N PRO A 373 -17.47 23.99 15.32
CA PRO A 373 -18.49 22.97 15.49
C PRO A 373 -17.92 21.61 15.10
N VAL A 374 -17.79 20.69 16.06
CA VAL A 374 -17.32 19.32 15.80
C VAL A 374 -18.49 18.54 15.19
N ILE A 375 -18.86 18.91 13.97
CA ILE A 375 -19.75 18.10 13.15
C ILE A 375 -18.82 17.13 12.43
N LYS A 376 -18.97 15.83 12.68
CA LYS A 376 -18.23 14.81 11.92
C LYS A 376 -18.39 15.12 10.44
N SER A 377 -17.28 15.39 9.76
CA SER A 377 -17.23 15.35 8.30
C SER A 377 -17.74 13.96 7.91
N HIS A 378 -18.91 13.91 7.29
CA HIS A 378 -19.40 12.69 6.66
C HIS A 378 -18.56 12.50 5.40
N GLU A 379 -17.44 11.78 5.53
CA GLU A 379 -16.74 11.14 4.41
C GLU A 379 -17.04 9.65 4.36
#